data_AF-A0A060SJG9-F1
#
_entry.id   AF-A0A060SJG9-F1
#
_cell.length_a   1.000
_cell.length_b   1.000
_cell.length_c   1.000
_cell.angle_alpha   90.00
_cell.angle_beta   90.00
_cell.angle_gamma   90.00
#
_symmetry.space_group_name_H-M   'P 1'
#
loop_
_entity.id
_entity.type
_entity.pdbx_description
1 polymer ?
#
loop_
_entity_poly.entity_id
_entity_poly.type
_entity_poly.pdbx_seq_one_letter_code
_entity_poly.pdbx_strand_id
1 'polypeptide(L)'
;MFTRAVEITQDPRATMHWTIQRFCDFVFLAYGVKLVGWPSHIKFVNLSDVSMSTACIRALLNAWERGKMRWAKATPGELAAARENARNACPGPLFQDPLSCPRGGRNDVGKHRERPTVDSAKYPPWYTRDGPKSQRYIDSNEVEEIENADDWGMPHPHAGMAEGERLEDPTEPSLDDE
;
A
#
# COMPACT_ATOMS: atom_id res chain seq x y z
N MET A 1 7.07 -43.15 6.28
CA MET A 1 7.43 -42.74 4.91
C MET A 1 7.39 -41.21 4.84
N PHE A 2 8.52 -40.57 4.53
CA PHE A 2 8.56 -39.11 4.34
C PHE A 2 8.15 -38.81 2.92
N THR A 3 6.95 -38.26 2.72
CA THR A 3 6.50 -37.90 1.38
C THR A 3 7.23 -36.64 0.95
N ARG A 4 8.10 -36.77 -0.05
CA ARG A 4 8.84 -35.63 -0.60
C ARG A 4 7.85 -34.70 -1.31
N ALA A 5 8.16 -33.40 -1.36
CA ALA A 5 7.32 -32.43 -2.09
C ALA A 5 7.05 -32.91 -3.52
N VAL A 6 8.10 -33.38 -4.20
CA VAL A 6 8.07 -33.91 -5.57
C VAL A 6 7.16 -35.13 -5.73
N GLU A 7 7.07 -36.00 -4.72
CA GLU A 7 6.20 -37.19 -4.78
C GLU A 7 4.72 -36.83 -4.69
N ILE A 8 4.41 -35.73 -3.99
CA ILE A 8 3.04 -35.22 -3.85
C ILE A 8 2.65 -34.31 -5.01
N THR A 9 3.56 -33.45 -5.48
CA THR A 9 3.28 -32.53 -6.59
C THR A 9 3.39 -33.19 -7.96
N GLN A 10 4.09 -34.35 -8.06
CA GLN A 10 4.41 -35.06 -9.30
C GLN A 10 5.18 -34.22 -10.35
N ASP A 11 5.67 -33.05 -9.95
CA ASP A 11 6.37 -32.11 -10.82
C ASP A 11 7.81 -31.93 -10.34
N PRO A 12 8.82 -32.32 -11.15
CA PRO A 12 10.23 -32.17 -10.81
C PRO A 12 10.71 -30.71 -10.85
N ARG A 13 9.94 -29.79 -11.44
CA ARG A 13 10.26 -28.35 -11.50
C ARG A 13 9.57 -27.55 -10.40
N ALA A 14 8.78 -28.19 -9.54
CA ALA A 14 8.16 -27.54 -8.41
C ALA A 14 9.24 -26.95 -7.50
N THR A 15 9.22 -25.62 -7.35
CA THR A 15 10.13 -24.89 -6.46
C THR A 15 9.38 -24.35 -5.26
N MET A 16 10.05 -24.31 -4.11
CA MET A 16 9.46 -23.74 -2.91
C MET A 16 9.49 -22.21 -3.02
N HIS A 17 8.33 -21.59 -2.78
CA HIS A 17 8.23 -20.14 -2.64
C HIS A 17 8.00 -19.75 -1.18
N TRP A 18 8.74 -18.77 -0.69
CA TRP A 18 8.74 -18.41 0.75
C TRP A 18 7.91 -17.16 1.07
N THR A 19 7.38 -16.49 0.07
CA THR A 19 6.48 -15.35 0.22
C THR A 19 5.02 -15.80 0.25
N ILE A 20 4.18 -15.22 1.11
CA ILE A 20 2.75 -15.61 1.26
C ILE A 20 2.03 -15.72 -0.09
N GLN A 21 2.04 -14.65 -0.89
CA GLN A 21 1.37 -14.64 -2.20
C GLN A 21 1.91 -15.73 -3.13
N ARG A 22 3.23 -15.79 -3.29
CA ARG A 22 3.84 -16.76 -4.21
C ARG A 22 3.66 -18.21 -3.74
N PHE A 23 3.69 -18.45 -2.43
CA PHE A 23 3.40 -19.75 -1.87
C PHE A 23 1.94 -20.13 -2.14
N CYS A 24 1.01 -19.21 -1.90
CA CYS A 24 -0.41 -19.43 -2.19
C CYS A 24 -0.63 -19.75 -3.68
N ASP A 25 -0.11 -18.95 -4.59
CA ASP A 25 -0.36 -19.10 -6.03
C ASP A 25 0.35 -20.33 -6.62
N PHE A 26 1.66 -20.46 -6.39
CA PHE A 26 2.50 -21.43 -7.08
C PHE A 26 2.67 -22.75 -6.35
N VAL A 27 2.35 -22.82 -5.05
CA VAL A 27 2.44 -24.06 -4.28
C VAL A 27 1.04 -24.54 -3.91
N PHE A 28 0.29 -23.73 -3.18
CA PHE A 28 -0.99 -24.14 -2.60
C PHE A 28 -2.09 -24.31 -3.64
N LEU A 29 -2.34 -23.30 -4.47
CA LEU A 29 -3.39 -23.31 -5.47
C LEU A 29 -2.98 -24.09 -6.73
N ALA A 30 -1.73 -23.97 -7.17
CA ALA A 30 -1.25 -24.66 -8.36
C ALA A 30 -1.23 -26.19 -8.19
N TYR A 31 -0.70 -26.69 -7.08
CA TYR A 31 -0.55 -28.14 -6.86
C TYR A 31 -1.60 -28.72 -5.90
N GLY A 32 -2.37 -27.88 -5.20
CA GLY A 32 -3.34 -28.34 -4.21
C GLY A 32 -2.67 -28.95 -2.98
N VAL A 33 -1.52 -28.42 -2.57
CA VAL A 33 -0.69 -28.99 -1.49
C VAL A 33 -0.45 -27.99 -0.38
N LYS A 34 -0.43 -28.47 0.86
CA LYS A 34 -0.18 -27.67 2.05
C LYS A 34 0.96 -28.26 2.86
N LEU A 35 1.73 -27.37 3.48
CA LEU A 35 2.76 -27.74 4.41
C LEU A 35 2.18 -27.71 5.82
N VAL A 36 2.12 -28.88 6.47
CA VAL A 36 1.53 -29.03 7.81
C VAL A 36 2.64 -29.14 8.83
N GLY A 37 2.45 -28.52 10.01
CA GLY A 37 3.33 -28.70 11.16
C GLY A 37 4.59 -27.86 11.13
N TRP A 38 4.53 -26.68 10.48
CA TRP A 38 5.61 -25.71 10.57
C TRP A 38 5.72 -25.17 12.01
N PRO A 39 6.93 -25.10 12.59
CA PRO A 39 7.10 -24.61 13.96
C PRO A 39 6.64 -23.15 14.11
N SER A 40 5.83 -22.87 15.13
CA SER A 40 5.24 -21.52 15.35
C SER A 40 6.25 -20.42 15.67
N HIS A 41 7.40 -20.78 16.24
CA HIS A 41 8.47 -19.85 16.60
C HIS A 41 9.41 -19.51 15.43
N ILE A 42 9.27 -20.20 14.29
CA ILE A 42 10.14 -20.00 13.12
C ILE A 42 9.35 -19.28 12.05
N LYS A 43 9.89 -18.14 11.60
CA LYS A 43 9.30 -17.37 10.50
C LYS A 43 9.33 -18.19 9.22
N PHE A 44 8.24 -18.15 8.46
CA PHE A 44 8.19 -18.76 7.13
C PHE A 44 8.91 -17.82 6.13
N VAL A 45 10.21 -18.03 5.96
CA VAL A 45 11.10 -17.22 5.11
C VAL A 45 12.09 -18.13 4.39
N ASN A 46 12.71 -17.60 3.34
CA ASN A 46 13.77 -18.33 2.65
C ASN A 46 14.95 -18.56 3.59
N LEU A 47 15.29 -19.83 3.80
CA LEU A 47 16.36 -20.25 4.71
C LEU A 47 17.75 -19.82 4.23
N SER A 48 17.92 -19.50 2.94
CA SER A 48 19.18 -18.96 2.40
C SER A 48 19.34 -17.46 2.62
N ASP A 49 18.23 -16.71 2.70
CA ASP A 49 18.26 -15.24 2.64
C ASP A 49 18.33 -14.62 4.04
N VAL A 50 17.99 -15.38 5.08
CA VAL A 50 18.01 -14.93 6.47
C VAL A 50 19.07 -15.69 7.22
N SER A 51 19.91 -14.98 7.98
CA SER A 51 20.82 -15.55 8.97
C SER A 51 20.03 -16.17 10.12
N MET A 52 19.47 -17.36 9.85
CA MET A 52 18.73 -18.12 10.83
C MET A 52 19.71 -18.81 11.78
N SER A 53 19.39 -18.83 13.08
CA SER A 53 20.21 -19.54 14.04
C SER A 53 20.29 -21.03 13.68
N THR A 54 21.44 -21.65 13.91
CA THR A 54 21.64 -23.10 13.74
C THR A 54 20.64 -23.92 14.55
N ALA A 55 20.17 -23.40 15.69
CA ALA A 55 19.13 -24.01 16.50
C ALA A 55 17.79 -24.10 15.75
N CYS A 56 17.37 -23.04 15.06
CA CYS A 56 16.13 -23.03 14.27
C CYS A 56 16.22 -23.99 13.06
N ILE A 57 17.36 -24.04 12.38
CA ILE A 57 17.58 -24.97 11.27
C ILE A 57 17.48 -26.42 11.78
N ARG A 58 18.12 -26.73 12.91
CA ARG A 58 18.03 -28.06 13.55
C ARG A 58 16.61 -28.38 14.00
N ALA A 59 15.85 -27.40 14.50
CA ALA A 59 14.46 -27.58 14.87
C ALA A 59 13.57 -27.94 13.68
N LEU A 60 13.77 -27.29 12.52
CA LEU A 60 13.09 -27.64 11.26
C LEU A 60 13.44 -29.05 10.81
N LEU A 61 14.72 -29.40 10.81
CA LEU A 61 15.18 -30.74 10.42
C LEU A 61 14.58 -31.81 11.34
N ASN A 62 14.64 -31.60 12.65
CA ASN A 62 14.03 -32.50 13.65
C ASN A 62 12.51 -32.63 13.45
N ALA A 63 11.82 -31.54 13.11
CA ALA A 63 10.38 -31.57 12.84
C ALA A 63 10.07 -32.39 11.57
N TRP A 64 10.92 -32.31 10.57
CA TRP A 64 10.83 -33.10 9.34
C TRP A 64 11.07 -34.58 9.61
N GLU A 65 12.18 -34.92 10.25
CA GLU A 65 12.57 -36.31 10.58
C GLU A 65 11.59 -36.99 11.52
N ARG A 66 10.97 -36.24 12.43
CA ARG A 66 9.92 -36.78 13.32
C ARG A 66 8.55 -36.89 12.64
N GLY A 67 8.42 -36.46 11.38
CA GLY A 67 7.16 -36.44 10.63
C GLY A 67 6.13 -35.43 11.16
N LYS A 68 6.55 -34.52 12.06
CA LYS A 68 5.69 -33.42 12.52
C LYS A 68 5.42 -32.45 11.39
N MET A 69 6.46 -32.17 10.60
CA MET A 69 6.37 -31.36 9.39
C MET A 69 6.24 -32.26 8.17
N ARG A 70 5.17 -32.10 7.39
CA ARG A 70 4.90 -32.91 6.20
C ARG A 70 4.06 -32.17 5.16
N TRP A 71 4.19 -32.58 3.91
CA TRP A 71 3.25 -32.19 2.86
C TRP A 71 1.97 -33.00 2.95
N ALA A 72 0.84 -32.34 2.76
CA ALA A 72 -0.48 -32.94 2.69
C ALA A 72 -1.27 -32.33 1.54
N LYS A 73 -2.27 -33.05 1.01
CA LYS A 73 -3.21 -32.47 0.04
C LYS A 73 -4.11 -31.45 0.75
N ALA A 74 -4.34 -30.32 0.10
CA ALA A 74 -5.28 -29.30 0.53
C ALA A 74 -6.71 -29.77 0.24
N THR A 75 -7.64 -29.46 1.15
CA THR A 75 -9.06 -29.73 0.93
C THR A 75 -9.67 -28.66 0.02
N PRO A 76 -10.79 -28.95 -0.68
CA PRO A 76 -11.44 -27.96 -1.54
C PRO A 76 -11.87 -26.69 -0.78
N GLY A 77 -12.31 -26.81 0.47
CA GLY A 77 -12.67 -25.67 1.31
C GLY A 77 -11.47 -24.79 1.67
N GLU A 78 -10.32 -25.40 1.93
CA GLU A 78 -9.07 -24.65 2.17
C GLU A 78 -8.59 -23.93 0.90
N LEU A 79 -8.79 -24.54 -0.28
CA LEU A 79 -8.48 -23.88 -1.56
C LEU A 79 -9.38 -22.67 -1.82
N ALA A 80 -10.67 -22.76 -1.48
CA ALA A 80 -11.59 -21.62 -1.56
C ALA A 80 -11.16 -20.49 -0.60
N ALA A 81 -10.88 -20.83 0.66
CA ALA A 81 -10.42 -19.87 1.66
C ALA A 81 -9.07 -19.23 1.28
N ALA A 82 -8.17 -19.96 0.63
CA ALA A 82 -6.90 -19.44 0.13
C ALA A 82 -7.06 -18.47 -1.05
N ARG A 83 -8.09 -18.66 -1.90
CA ARG A 83 -8.42 -17.71 -2.98
C ARG A 83 -8.94 -16.39 -2.43
N GLU A 84 -9.69 -16.43 -1.35
CA GLU A 84 -10.18 -15.22 -0.67
C GLU A 84 -9.05 -14.50 0.08
N ASN A 85 -8.22 -15.26 0.79
CA ASN A 85 -7.10 -14.71 1.54
C ASN A 85 -5.89 -15.65 1.52
N ALA A 86 -4.81 -15.17 0.90
CA ALA A 86 -3.55 -15.92 0.78
C ALA A 86 -2.94 -16.32 2.15
N ARG A 87 -3.29 -15.60 3.24
CA ARG A 87 -2.85 -15.95 4.60
C ARG A 87 -3.37 -17.32 5.06
N ASN A 88 -4.53 -17.75 4.55
CA ASN A 88 -5.12 -19.05 4.88
C ASN A 88 -4.31 -20.24 4.30
N ALA A 89 -3.50 -20.00 3.27
CA ALA A 89 -2.61 -21.01 2.71
C ALA A 89 -1.31 -21.20 3.51
N CYS A 90 -0.95 -20.25 4.38
CA CYS A 90 0.36 -20.25 5.02
C CYS A 90 0.51 -21.33 6.10
N PRO A 91 1.69 -21.97 6.20
CA PRO A 91 1.86 -23.15 7.05
C PRO A 91 2.16 -22.86 8.52
N GLY A 92 2.51 -21.62 8.89
CA GLY A 92 2.81 -21.22 10.26
C GLY A 92 2.33 -19.79 10.54
N PRO A 93 2.20 -19.37 11.80
CA PRO A 93 1.57 -18.09 12.18
C PRO A 93 2.44 -16.85 11.95
N LEU A 94 3.77 -17.02 11.83
CA LEU A 94 4.71 -15.93 11.62
C LEU A 94 5.15 -15.89 10.15
N PHE A 95 4.43 -15.12 9.36
CA PHE A 95 4.80 -14.85 7.97
C PHE A 95 5.09 -13.36 7.76
N GLN A 96 6.12 -13.08 6.98
CA GLN A 96 6.36 -11.72 6.48
C GLN A 96 5.30 -11.45 5.42
N ASP A 97 4.36 -10.55 5.72
CA ASP A 97 3.48 -10.01 4.70
C ASP A 97 4.26 -8.94 3.93
N PRO A 98 4.64 -9.18 2.66
CA PRO A 98 5.29 -8.15 1.86
C PRO A 98 4.33 -7.00 1.51
N LEU A 99 3.02 -7.18 1.71
CA LEU A 99 1.98 -6.22 1.34
C LEU A 99 1.61 -5.26 2.46
N SER A 100 2.15 -5.41 3.69
CA SER A 100 1.90 -4.42 4.75
C SER A 100 2.34 -3.02 4.33
N CYS A 101 3.22 -2.90 3.34
CA CYS A 101 3.38 -1.70 2.55
C CYS A 101 2.96 -2.03 1.11
N PRO A 102 1.83 -1.48 0.59
CA PRO A 102 1.49 -1.61 -0.82
C PRO A 102 2.70 -1.23 -1.67
N ARG A 103 2.92 -1.83 -2.84
CA ARG A 103 3.99 -1.33 -3.74
C ARG A 103 3.61 0.08 -4.18
N GLY A 104 4.10 1.10 -3.48
CA GLY A 104 3.79 2.48 -3.77
C GLY A 104 4.37 2.86 -5.13
N GLY A 105 3.91 3.96 -5.70
CA GLY A 105 4.53 4.55 -6.88
C GLY A 105 6.02 4.84 -6.68
N ARG A 106 6.71 5.26 -7.75
CA ARG A 106 8.14 5.61 -7.67
C ARG A 106 8.39 6.67 -6.58
N ASN A 107 9.50 6.56 -5.85
CA ASN A 107 9.84 7.48 -4.76
C ASN A 107 10.22 8.89 -5.25
N ASP A 108 10.54 9.03 -6.53
CA ASP A 108 10.98 10.27 -7.15
C ASP A 108 9.88 10.89 -8.04
N VAL A 109 8.61 10.55 -7.79
CA VAL A 109 7.49 11.19 -8.48
C VAL A 109 7.56 12.69 -8.24
N GLY A 110 7.55 13.46 -9.33
CA GLY A 110 7.66 14.91 -9.30
C GLY A 110 9.09 15.45 -9.17
N LYS A 111 10.10 14.61 -8.92
CA LYS A 111 11.50 15.04 -8.82
C LYS A 111 12.08 15.29 -10.21
N HIS A 112 12.73 16.45 -10.39
CA HIS A 112 13.47 16.71 -11.61
C HIS A 112 14.76 15.88 -11.65
N ARG A 113 15.06 15.29 -12.81
CA ARG A 113 16.30 14.54 -13.05
C ARG A 113 17.24 15.38 -13.90
N GLU A 114 18.53 15.34 -13.57
CA GLU A 114 19.55 15.97 -14.41
C GLU A 114 19.54 15.33 -15.80
N ARG A 115 19.54 16.17 -16.83
CA ARG A 115 19.63 15.73 -18.22
C ARG A 115 21.06 15.94 -18.67
N PRO A 116 21.74 14.93 -19.24
CA PRO A 116 23.12 15.08 -19.70
C PRO A 116 23.33 16.25 -20.69
N THR A 117 22.29 16.60 -21.43
CA THR A 117 22.31 17.65 -22.46
C THR A 117 22.12 19.07 -21.89
N VAL A 118 21.62 19.21 -20.67
CA VAL A 118 21.28 20.52 -20.09
C VAL A 118 22.13 20.73 -18.84
N ASP A 119 23.06 21.68 -18.93
CA ASP A 119 23.80 22.17 -17.77
C ASP A 119 22.86 22.99 -16.87
N SER A 120 22.53 22.42 -15.71
CA SER A 120 21.64 23.03 -14.72
C SER A 120 22.26 24.27 -14.04
N ALA A 121 23.58 24.43 -14.07
CA ALA A 121 24.24 25.64 -13.57
C ALA A 121 24.04 26.81 -14.53
N LYS A 122 24.05 26.54 -15.84
CA LYS A 122 23.84 27.54 -16.89
C LYS A 122 22.36 27.85 -17.14
N TYR A 123 21.51 26.82 -17.07
CA TYR A 123 20.07 26.92 -17.27
C TYR A 123 19.34 26.35 -16.06
N PRO A 124 19.29 27.09 -14.94
CA PRO A 124 18.60 26.63 -13.75
C PRO A 124 17.09 26.51 -14.02
N PRO A 125 16.42 25.51 -13.42
CA PRO A 125 14.97 25.39 -13.51
C PRO A 125 14.31 26.59 -12.81
N TRP A 126 13.16 27.01 -13.35
CA TRP A 126 12.39 28.16 -12.86
C TRP A 126 11.81 27.93 -11.46
N TYR A 127 11.63 26.66 -11.08
CA TYR A 127 11.09 26.25 -9.79
C TYR A 127 11.80 24.98 -9.30
N THR A 128 12.06 24.90 -8.01
CA THR A 128 12.61 23.69 -7.39
C THR A 128 11.57 22.57 -7.41
N ARG A 129 11.98 21.40 -7.93
CA ARG A 129 11.14 20.19 -8.01
C ARG A 129 11.84 19.06 -7.27
N ASP A 130 11.73 19.08 -5.95
CA ASP A 130 12.48 18.19 -5.04
C ASP A 130 11.92 16.77 -4.92
N GLY A 131 10.67 16.55 -5.37
CA GLY A 131 10.06 15.23 -5.35
C GLY A 131 8.62 15.23 -4.84
N PRO A 132 8.20 14.14 -4.18
CA PRO A 132 6.82 13.97 -3.74
C PRO A 132 6.40 15.08 -2.77
N LYS A 133 5.22 15.66 -3.01
CA LYS A 133 4.63 16.69 -2.13
C LYS A 133 3.91 16.11 -0.91
N SER A 134 3.69 14.80 -0.89
CA SER A 134 2.97 14.09 0.17
C SER A 134 3.75 12.86 0.61
N GLN A 135 3.46 12.39 1.81
CA GLN A 135 3.92 11.08 2.25
C GLN A 135 3.38 9.99 1.31
N ARG A 136 4.17 8.92 1.14
CA ARG A 136 3.86 7.84 0.18
C ARG A 136 2.72 6.93 0.65
N TYR A 137 2.55 6.82 1.96
CA TYR A 137 1.49 6.07 2.60
C TYR A 137 0.92 6.95 3.70
N ILE A 138 -0.40 6.92 3.83
CA ILE A 138 -1.14 7.52 4.93
C ILE A 138 -1.64 6.34 5.75
N ASP A 139 -1.33 6.29 7.03
CA ASP A 139 -1.90 5.28 7.90
C ASP A 139 -3.39 5.60 8.10
N SER A 140 -4.26 4.60 7.91
CA SER A 140 -5.71 4.80 8.01
C SER A 140 -6.17 5.05 9.46
N ASN A 141 -5.25 4.98 10.42
CA ASN A 141 -5.51 5.21 11.84
C ASN A 141 -5.27 6.68 12.28
N GLU A 142 -4.73 7.54 11.41
CA GLU A 142 -4.61 8.98 11.61
C GLU A 142 -5.65 9.73 10.77
N VAL A 143 -6.93 9.40 10.96
CA VAL A 143 -8.01 10.26 10.47
C VAL A 143 -8.19 11.33 11.55
N GLU A 144 -7.45 12.44 11.43
CA GLU A 144 -7.86 13.64 12.15
C GLU A 144 -9.29 13.97 11.70
N GLU A 145 -10.18 14.13 12.68
CA GLU A 145 -11.56 14.53 12.49
C GLU A 145 -11.56 15.85 11.71
N ILE A 146 -11.87 15.78 10.42
CA ILE A 146 -12.00 16.96 9.57
C ILE A 146 -13.17 17.74 10.15
N GLU A 147 -12.89 18.77 10.95
CA GLU A 147 -13.87 19.78 11.32
C GLU A 147 -14.51 20.28 10.01
N ASN A 148 -15.83 20.20 9.94
CA ASN A 148 -16.63 20.46 8.74
C ASN A 148 -16.14 21.70 8.00
N ALA A 149 -15.61 21.49 6.79
CA ALA A 149 -15.23 22.54 5.86
C ALA A 149 -16.49 23.13 5.19
N ASP A 150 -17.35 23.76 5.99
CA ASP A 150 -18.51 24.53 5.53
C ASP A 150 -18.27 26.05 5.65
N ASP A 151 -17.01 26.49 5.75
CA ASP A 151 -16.62 27.91 5.60
C ASP A 151 -15.98 28.17 4.23
N TRP A 152 -16.74 27.89 3.17
CA TRP A 152 -16.44 28.47 1.86
C TRP A 152 -16.87 29.93 1.86
N GLY A 153 -15.95 30.79 2.33
CA GLY A 153 -16.08 32.24 2.46
C GLY A 153 -17.14 32.83 1.54
N MET A 154 -18.24 33.24 2.17
CA MET A 154 -19.36 33.94 1.53
C MET A 154 -18.82 35.07 0.64
N PRO A 155 -19.33 35.24 -0.59
CA PRO A 155 -18.95 36.37 -1.42
C PRO A 155 -19.37 37.65 -0.71
N HIS A 156 -18.38 38.50 -0.40
CA HIS A 156 -18.61 39.86 0.06
C HIS A 156 -19.59 40.57 -0.89
N PRO A 157 -20.64 41.24 -0.39
CA PRO A 157 -21.54 41.98 -1.24
C PRO A 157 -20.76 43.07 -1.97
N HIS A 158 -20.80 43.01 -3.31
CA HIS A 158 -20.29 44.05 -4.20
C HIS A 158 -20.93 45.39 -3.81
N ALA A 159 -20.12 46.27 -3.24
CA ALA A 159 -20.55 47.63 -2.93
C ALA A 159 -20.75 48.41 -4.24
N GLY A 160 -22.00 48.83 -4.47
CA GLY A 160 -22.37 50.08 -5.14
C GLY A 160 -22.01 50.21 -6.61
N MET A 161 -22.98 49.92 -7.48
CA MET A 161 -23.05 50.57 -8.78
C MET A 161 -23.25 52.08 -8.59
N ALA A 162 -22.51 52.88 -9.36
CA ALA A 162 -22.70 54.32 -9.47
C ALA A 162 -24.09 54.61 -10.05
N GLU A 163 -24.99 55.15 -9.22
CA GLU A 163 -26.22 55.78 -9.68
C GLU A 163 -25.86 57.10 -10.37
N GLY A 164 -26.40 57.28 -11.58
CA GLY A 164 -26.24 58.51 -12.35
C GLY A 164 -26.94 59.68 -11.67
N GLU A 165 -26.20 60.78 -11.52
CA GLU A 165 -26.68 62.05 -11.01
C GLU A 165 -27.84 62.57 -11.88
N ARG A 166 -29.02 62.71 -11.25
CA ARG A 166 -30.14 63.46 -11.80
C ARG A 166 -29.96 64.91 -11.39
N LEU A 167 -29.81 65.79 -12.39
CA LEU A 167 -29.72 67.24 -12.25
C LEU A 167 -30.75 67.79 -11.25
N GLU A 168 -30.26 68.60 -10.32
CA GLU A 168 -31.07 69.48 -9.47
C GLU A 168 -31.58 70.66 -10.31
N ASP A 169 -32.90 70.86 -10.34
CA ASP A 169 -33.52 72.11 -10.81
C ASP A 169 -33.42 73.17 -9.70
N PRO A 170 -33.04 74.43 -10.02
CA PRO A 170 -32.90 75.46 -9.01
C PRO A 170 -34.19 76.26 -8.78
N THR A 171 -34.28 76.80 -7.55
CA THR A 171 -34.94 78.07 -7.18
C THR A 171 -36.38 77.99 -6.62
N GLU A 172 -36.48 78.14 -5.30
CA GLU A 172 -37.61 78.89 -4.69
C GLU A 172 -37.33 80.41 -4.79
N PRO A 173 -38.37 81.27 -4.78
CA PRO A 173 -38.72 81.87 -3.50
C PRO A 173 -40.22 82.10 -3.24
N SER A 174 -40.55 82.01 -1.95
CA SER A 174 -41.64 82.63 -1.18
C SER A 174 -42.35 83.85 -1.79
N LEU A 175 -43.67 83.95 -1.60
CA LEU A 175 -44.34 85.21 -1.22
C LEU A 175 -45.60 84.92 -0.38
N ASP A 176 -45.57 85.45 0.84
CA ASP A 176 -46.72 85.66 1.73
C ASP A 176 -47.64 86.79 1.22
N ASP A 177 -48.84 86.79 1.80
CA ASP A 177 -49.98 87.72 1.74
C ASP A 177 -49.70 89.22 1.43
N GLU A 178 -50.45 89.79 0.46
CA GLU A 178 -51.52 90.81 0.66
C GLU A 178 -52.22 91.18 -0.67
#